data_AF-A0A8B6CY07-F1
#
_entry.id   AF-A0A8B6CY07-F1
#
_cell.length_a   1.000
_cell.length_b   1.000
_cell.length_c   1.000
_cell.angle_alpha   90.00
_cell.angle_beta   90.00
_cell.angle_gamma   90.00
#
_symmetry.space_group_name_H-M   'P 1'
#
loop_
_entity.id
_entity.type
_entity.pdbx_description
1 polymer ?
#
loop_
_entity_poly.entity_id
_entity_poly.type
_entity_poly.pdbx_seq_one_letter_code
_entity_poly.pdbx_strand_id
1 'polypeptide(L)'
;MRSELLQKFESNWDTMSENEQEKAAEIHQWFCHLHLLANMGDSINKALKEYEKIITDGTGKLGRSQLPTFSSWSDKDSAAVRCIRTVCSALVSGGNASSGCPEDFKTYLFSKGKTCRLKRFEHTRFNIIFENAGAVIYHRNDIIDFFSKSSSSSLNMLQKSVLSDLQDKTIFQEILSVATIGQIITTPFLRLIDSKTVATHILDLNQHFLQLQINLKQWSKDPSDLISGETVLFPEVPPCKDDIFDAVFLNHVLPDTDVISESASLMSTHLYLTVSRLLKNQLPEGCHGTDNETIREESLTVPKHNRTSEKNFADFKQIRHFKPNASIEHIEATLMWVNNKTVEWLDLMDPEIKNAKITLAMKRAPEFISKWHERKIQLKQNRLEKLKEKETEKARKDAQSIKNKQTALDTLQMLNLQPCNTVQDVTEMLQKCRTEKEKEAALKAQITFYKFVIILPNIEHKLFFFSKDKKKFNSEQLMLNFVKILNKKTDLLLACNDDNELVSNERRKQLLKEKKDNLLSNQKKSVESVLEE
;
A
#
# COMPACT_ATOMS: atom_id res chain seq x y z
N MET A 1 1.11 0.92 -22.65
CA MET A 1 0.38 0.22 -21.57
C MET A 1 -0.99 0.84 -21.23
N ARG A 2 -1.16 2.17 -21.08
CA ARG A 2 -2.48 2.80 -20.77
C ARG A 2 -3.29 3.28 -21.98
N SER A 3 -2.67 3.82 -23.03
CA SER A 3 -3.35 4.17 -24.29
C SER A 3 -4.04 2.95 -24.91
N GLU A 4 -3.36 1.80 -24.90
CA GLU A 4 -3.91 0.50 -25.32
C GLU A 4 -5.13 0.02 -24.50
N LEU A 5 -5.31 0.53 -23.27
CA LEU A 5 -6.49 0.25 -22.46
C LEU A 5 -7.61 1.24 -22.77
N LEU A 6 -7.31 2.54 -22.91
CA LEU A 6 -8.31 3.55 -23.27
C LEU A 6 -8.96 3.27 -24.63
N GLN A 7 -8.19 2.76 -25.60
CA GLN A 7 -8.68 2.19 -26.87
C GLN A 7 -9.84 1.20 -26.72
N LYS A 8 -9.93 0.49 -25.58
CA LYS A 8 -10.95 -0.54 -25.35
C LYS A 8 -12.21 0.00 -24.67
N PHE A 9 -12.17 1.23 -24.14
CA PHE A 9 -13.25 1.80 -23.33
C PHE A 9 -13.86 3.05 -23.95
N GLU A 10 -13.11 3.76 -24.81
CA GLU A 10 -13.59 4.93 -25.53
C GLU A 10 -14.20 4.50 -26.88
N SER A 11 -15.52 4.68 -27.02
CA SER A 11 -16.29 4.21 -28.18
C SER A 11 -15.88 4.85 -29.51
N ASN A 12 -15.17 5.98 -29.46
CA ASN A 12 -14.78 6.78 -30.63
C ASN A 12 -13.27 7.00 -30.71
N TRP A 13 -12.47 6.21 -30.00
CA TRP A 13 -11.01 6.32 -30.01
C TRP A 13 -10.42 6.32 -31.43
N ASP A 14 -10.85 5.39 -32.27
CA ASP A 14 -10.34 5.22 -33.65
C ASP A 14 -10.74 6.38 -34.59
N THR A 15 -11.68 7.23 -34.17
CA THR A 15 -12.13 8.41 -34.93
C THR A 15 -11.53 9.71 -34.43
N MET A 16 -10.84 9.69 -33.29
CA MET A 16 -10.09 10.83 -32.77
C MET A 16 -8.79 11.04 -33.56
N SER A 17 -8.40 12.29 -33.78
CA SER A 17 -7.08 12.65 -34.28
C SER A 17 -5.99 12.25 -33.30
N GLU A 18 -4.73 12.12 -33.77
CA GLU A 18 -3.59 11.78 -32.90
C GLU A 18 -3.45 12.76 -31.71
N ASN A 19 -3.71 14.05 -31.93
CA ASN A 19 -3.68 15.08 -30.89
C ASN A 19 -4.82 14.89 -29.85
N GLU A 20 -6.02 14.51 -30.29
CA GLU A 20 -7.13 14.20 -29.38
C GLU A 20 -6.88 12.91 -28.58
N GLN A 21 -6.27 11.90 -29.20
CA GLN A 21 -5.84 10.68 -28.50
C GLN A 21 -4.74 10.95 -27.48
N GLU A 22 -3.78 11.83 -27.79
CA GLU A 22 -2.74 12.27 -26.86
C GLU A 22 -3.33 13.02 -25.67
N LYS A 23 -4.26 13.96 -25.92
CA LYS A 23 -4.99 14.66 -24.86
C LYS A 23 -5.84 13.72 -24.02
N ALA A 24 -6.57 12.80 -24.64
CA ALA A 24 -7.40 11.81 -23.93
C ALA A 24 -6.54 10.81 -23.12
N ALA A 25 -5.28 10.61 -23.51
CA ALA A 25 -4.31 9.82 -22.76
C ALA A 25 -3.61 10.62 -21.64
N GLU A 26 -3.75 11.94 -21.63
CA GLU A 26 -3.19 12.80 -20.59
C GLU A 26 -3.95 12.59 -19.27
N ILE A 27 -3.20 12.29 -18.21
CA ILE A 27 -3.77 12.11 -16.87
C ILE A 27 -3.11 13.13 -15.97
N HIS A 28 -3.86 14.14 -15.55
CA HIS A 28 -3.41 15.07 -14.51
C HIS A 28 -3.26 14.32 -13.20
N GLN A 29 -2.02 14.24 -12.71
CA GLN A 29 -1.69 13.57 -11.46
C GLN A 29 -1.73 14.58 -10.32
N TRP A 30 -2.77 14.47 -9.51
CA TRP A 30 -2.96 15.31 -8.33
C TRP A 30 -2.42 14.62 -7.09
N PHE A 31 -1.64 15.35 -6.30
CA PHE A 31 -1.11 14.85 -5.04
C PHE A 31 -2.20 14.86 -3.96
N CYS A 32 -2.40 13.74 -3.26
CA CYS A 32 -3.35 13.69 -2.16
C CYS A 32 -2.80 14.50 -0.96
N HIS A 33 -3.46 15.59 -0.60
CA HIS A 33 -2.97 16.52 0.43
C HIS A 33 -2.93 15.94 1.84
N LEU A 34 -3.66 14.86 2.14
CA LEU A 34 -3.49 14.14 3.41
C LEU A 34 -2.14 13.43 3.51
N HIS A 35 -1.58 12.97 2.39
CA HIS A 35 -0.22 12.43 2.37
C HIS A 35 0.83 13.52 2.59
N LEU A 36 0.52 14.80 2.35
CA LEU A 36 1.41 15.90 2.71
C LEU A 36 1.59 15.92 4.23
N LEU A 37 0.49 15.90 5.00
CA LEU A 37 0.52 15.86 6.47
C LEU A 37 1.29 14.64 6.99
N ALA A 38 1.11 13.47 6.37
CA ALA A 38 1.87 12.27 6.71
C ALA A 38 3.39 12.50 6.55
N ASN A 39 3.79 13.02 5.39
CA ASN A 39 5.19 13.29 5.08
C ASN A 39 5.77 14.41 5.96
N MET A 40 4.96 15.39 6.36
CA MET A 40 5.37 16.42 7.32
C MET A 40 5.72 15.81 8.68
N GLY A 41 4.89 14.90 9.19
CA GLY A 41 5.16 14.16 10.42
C GLY A 41 6.45 13.34 10.35
N ASP A 42 6.67 12.62 9.25
CA ASP A 42 7.91 11.86 9.03
C ASP A 42 9.15 12.77 8.93
N SER A 43 9.00 13.94 8.30
CA SER A 43 10.10 14.90 8.10
C SER A 43 10.50 15.57 9.41
N ILE A 44 9.53 15.90 10.27
CA ILE A 44 9.79 16.40 11.61
C ILE A 44 10.48 15.35 12.47
N ASN A 45 10.04 14.10 12.41
CA ASN A 45 10.70 13.02 13.15
C ASN A 45 12.17 12.87 12.73
N LYS A 46 12.49 13.04 11.43
CA LYS A 46 13.87 13.04 10.92
C LYS A 46 14.65 14.27 11.40
N ALA A 47 14.07 15.46 11.29
CA ALA A 47 14.68 16.71 11.74
C ALA A 47 15.05 16.64 13.23
N LEU A 48 14.12 16.20 14.07
CA LEU A 48 14.36 16.07 15.51
C LEU A 48 15.41 15.00 15.81
N LYS A 49 15.44 13.88 15.10
CA LYS A 49 16.55 12.91 15.26
C LYS A 49 17.92 13.48 14.92
N GLU A 50 18.00 14.28 13.86
CA GLU A 50 19.24 14.96 13.48
C GLU A 50 19.66 15.97 14.56
N TYR A 51 18.70 16.73 15.09
CA TYR A 51 18.91 17.67 16.18
C TYR A 51 19.35 17.00 17.48
N GLU A 52 18.63 15.96 17.92
CA GLU A 52 18.94 15.16 19.10
C GLU A 52 20.33 14.53 18.99
N LYS A 53 20.75 14.11 17.79
CA LYS A 53 22.11 13.61 17.57
C LYS A 53 23.16 14.69 17.88
N ILE A 54 22.94 15.92 17.40
CA ILE A 54 23.85 17.05 17.65
C ILE A 54 23.93 17.36 19.15
N ILE A 55 22.79 17.39 19.84
CA ILE A 55 22.76 17.66 21.29
C ILE A 55 23.40 16.53 22.09
N THR A 56 23.05 15.28 21.77
CA THR A 56 23.52 14.11 22.53
C THR A 56 25.02 13.88 22.42
N ASP A 57 25.64 14.31 21.31
CA ASP A 57 27.10 14.34 21.15
C ASP A 57 27.78 15.30 22.16
N GLY A 58 27.05 16.31 22.68
CA GLY A 58 27.55 17.27 23.67
C GLY A 58 27.06 17.06 25.11
N THR A 59 25.84 16.55 25.32
CA THR A 59 25.19 16.48 26.65
C THR A 59 24.87 15.06 27.13
N GLY A 60 25.13 14.03 26.31
CA GLY A 60 24.74 12.66 26.59
C GLY A 60 23.30 12.33 26.20
N LYS A 61 22.83 11.12 26.53
CA LYS A 61 21.51 10.61 26.12
C LYS A 61 20.36 11.44 26.70
N LEU A 62 19.19 11.43 26.05
CA LEU A 62 17.98 12.15 26.49
C LEU A 62 16.94 11.23 27.16
N GLY A 63 16.22 11.79 28.14
CA GLY A 63 15.06 11.17 28.79
C GLY A 63 15.28 9.72 29.20
N ARG A 64 14.35 8.84 28.80
CA ARG A 64 14.40 7.42 29.15
C ARG A 64 15.69 6.72 28.71
N SER A 65 16.34 7.21 27.65
CA SER A 65 17.54 6.59 27.10
C SER A 65 18.75 6.75 28.03
N GLN A 66 18.68 7.65 29.02
CA GLN A 66 19.65 7.76 30.11
C GLN A 66 19.58 6.56 31.08
N LEU A 67 18.44 5.89 31.16
CA LEU A 67 18.21 4.81 32.11
C LEU A 67 18.70 3.46 31.54
N PRO A 68 19.55 2.70 32.27
CA PRO A 68 20.11 1.43 31.78
C PRO A 68 19.05 0.40 31.34
N THR A 69 17.90 0.40 31.99
CA THR A 69 16.79 -0.54 31.74
C THR A 69 16.18 -0.41 30.34
N PHE A 70 16.40 0.70 29.64
CA PHE A 70 15.92 0.91 28.27
C PHE A 70 17.01 0.74 27.20
N SER A 71 18.20 0.29 27.56
CA SER A 71 19.33 0.11 26.62
C SER A 71 19.04 -0.87 25.48
N SER A 72 18.16 -1.84 25.68
CA SER A 72 17.76 -2.83 24.66
C SER A 72 16.57 -2.40 23.80
N TRP A 73 15.98 -1.24 24.06
CA TRP A 73 14.80 -0.77 23.33
C TRP A 73 15.23 -0.05 22.05
N SER A 74 14.60 -0.39 20.92
CA SER A 74 14.90 0.26 19.64
C SER A 74 14.26 1.66 19.58
N ASP A 75 15.06 2.68 19.28
CA ASP A 75 14.58 4.05 19.06
C ASP A 75 14.35 4.31 17.55
N LYS A 76 13.16 3.91 17.08
CA LYS A 76 12.71 4.17 15.69
C LYS A 76 12.27 5.61 15.45
N ASP A 77 11.95 6.35 16.51
CA ASP A 77 11.51 7.74 16.49
C ASP A 77 12.49 8.62 17.26
N SER A 78 12.47 9.92 17.01
CA SER A 78 13.05 10.95 17.88
C SER A 78 12.49 10.81 19.29
N ALA A 79 13.26 11.21 20.32
CA ALA A 79 12.86 11.20 21.71
C ALA A 79 11.54 11.97 21.94
N ALA A 80 11.36 13.13 21.30
CA ALA A 80 10.10 13.89 21.34
C ALA A 80 8.90 13.13 20.75
N VAL A 81 9.01 12.63 19.51
CA VAL A 81 7.91 11.89 18.85
C VAL A 81 7.59 10.60 19.59
N ARG A 82 8.62 9.91 20.09
CA ARG A 82 8.51 8.72 20.94
C ARG A 82 7.78 9.02 22.25
N CYS A 83 8.09 10.13 22.91
CA CYS A 83 7.40 10.56 24.13
C CYS A 83 5.90 10.76 23.83
N ILE A 84 5.55 11.50 22.77
CA ILE A 84 4.14 11.72 22.39
C ILE A 84 3.41 10.38 22.15
N ARG A 85 4.05 9.45 21.44
CA ARG A 85 3.48 8.11 21.17
C ARG A 85 3.33 7.26 22.42
N THR A 86 4.30 7.27 23.31
CA THR A 86 4.29 6.47 24.54
C THR A 86 3.29 7.01 25.56
N VAL A 87 3.14 8.34 25.66
CA VAL A 87 2.06 8.99 26.45
C VAL A 87 0.70 8.51 25.96
N CYS A 88 0.44 8.57 24.65
CA CYS A 88 -0.84 8.12 24.11
C CYS A 88 -1.05 6.62 24.29
N SER A 89 0.01 5.82 24.16
CA SER A 89 -0.04 4.38 24.40
C SER A 89 -0.37 4.06 25.86
N ALA A 90 0.09 4.88 26.81
CA ALA A 90 -0.15 4.70 28.24
C ALA A 90 -1.55 5.19 28.66
N LEU A 91 -2.05 6.28 28.08
CA LEU A 91 -3.16 7.06 28.65
C LEU A 91 -4.43 7.14 27.77
N VAL A 92 -4.41 6.62 26.55
CA VAL A 92 -5.59 6.64 25.64
C VAL A 92 -6.22 5.25 25.55
N SER A 93 -7.57 5.20 25.58
CA SER A 93 -8.31 3.96 25.38
C SER A 93 -7.99 3.34 24.01
N GLY A 94 -7.68 2.03 24.00
CA GLY A 94 -7.20 1.35 22.80
C GLY A 94 -5.72 1.61 22.46
N GLY A 95 -4.96 2.18 23.39
CA GLY A 95 -3.49 2.21 23.40
C GLY A 95 -2.90 0.84 23.75
N ASN A 96 -1.97 0.78 24.72
CA ASN A 96 -1.41 -0.48 25.17
C ASN A 96 -2.34 -1.16 26.18
N ALA A 97 -2.97 -2.27 25.78
CA ALA A 97 -3.94 -2.98 26.61
C ALA A 97 -3.34 -3.62 27.88
N SER A 98 -2.03 -3.93 27.88
CA SER A 98 -1.38 -4.63 28.99
C SER A 98 -0.68 -3.69 29.98
N SER A 99 -0.19 -2.55 29.49
CA SER A 99 0.65 -1.62 30.27
C SER A 99 0.07 -0.21 30.38
N GLY A 100 -1.04 0.08 29.70
CA GLY A 100 -1.75 1.36 29.78
C GLY A 100 -2.73 1.43 30.95
N CYS A 101 -3.08 2.65 31.34
CA CYS A 101 -4.02 2.97 32.43
C CYS A 101 -4.97 4.13 32.04
N PRO A 102 -5.65 4.05 30.89
CA PRO A 102 -6.45 5.17 30.36
C PRO A 102 -7.64 5.55 31.25
N GLU A 103 -8.31 4.58 31.87
CA GLU A 103 -9.49 4.85 32.69
C GLU A 103 -9.11 5.46 34.05
N ASP A 104 -7.99 5.02 34.64
CA ASP A 104 -7.46 5.60 35.88
C ASP A 104 -7.07 7.07 35.66
N PHE A 105 -6.39 7.36 34.55
CA PHE A 105 -5.99 8.72 34.21
C PHE A 105 -7.20 9.62 33.90
N LYS A 106 -8.23 9.12 33.20
CA LYS A 106 -9.48 9.87 33.01
C LYS A 106 -10.17 10.18 34.33
N THR A 107 -10.22 9.21 35.25
CA THR A 107 -10.82 9.38 36.57
C THR A 107 -10.05 10.43 37.38
N TYR A 108 -8.72 10.39 37.31
CA TYR A 108 -7.86 11.39 37.90
C TYR A 108 -8.09 12.80 37.30
N LEU A 109 -8.16 12.95 35.97
CA LEU A 109 -8.46 14.23 35.35
C LEU A 109 -9.85 14.74 35.72
N PHE A 110 -10.85 13.85 35.80
CA PHE A 110 -12.19 14.19 36.24
C PHE A 110 -12.19 14.75 37.67
N SER A 111 -11.39 14.18 38.57
CA SER A 111 -11.22 14.72 39.93
C SER A 111 -10.62 16.14 39.97
N LYS A 112 -9.93 16.56 38.89
CA LYS A 112 -9.39 17.91 38.70
C LYS A 112 -10.30 18.81 37.83
N GLY A 113 -11.51 18.36 37.48
CA GLY A 113 -12.43 19.09 36.61
C GLY A 113 -11.95 19.20 35.15
N LYS A 114 -11.06 18.31 34.71
CA LYS A 114 -10.50 18.29 33.35
C LYS A 114 -10.95 17.07 32.56
N THR A 115 -10.88 17.16 31.25
CA THR A 115 -11.11 16.04 30.33
C THR A 115 -9.83 15.67 29.60
N CYS A 116 -9.66 14.38 29.29
CA CYS A 116 -8.50 13.92 28.53
C CYS A 116 -8.59 14.43 27.08
N ARG A 117 -7.56 15.15 26.64
CA ARG A 117 -7.45 15.72 25.29
C ARG A 117 -6.61 14.85 24.34
N LEU A 118 -5.94 13.83 24.88
CA LEU A 118 -5.13 12.90 24.09
C LEU A 118 -6.01 12.03 23.18
N LYS A 119 -5.56 11.80 21.96
CA LYS A 119 -6.26 11.03 20.93
C LYS A 119 -5.47 9.80 20.51
N ARG A 120 -6.18 8.79 20.03
CA ARG A 120 -5.58 7.53 19.59
C ARG A 120 -4.83 7.72 18.27
N PHE A 121 -3.64 7.12 18.15
CA PHE A 121 -2.93 6.99 16.88
C PHE A 121 -3.69 6.02 15.97
N GLU A 122 -4.45 6.57 15.03
CA GLU A 122 -5.15 5.82 13.98
C GLU A 122 -4.47 6.11 12.64
N HIS A 123 -4.27 5.07 11.82
CA HIS A 123 -3.54 5.18 10.55
C HIS A 123 -4.16 6.17 9.55
N THR A 124 -5.44 6.53 9.71
CA THR A 124 -6.16 7.49 8.86
C THR A 124 -6.09 8.93 9.37
N ARG A 125 -5.47 9.18 10.53
CA ARG A 125 -5.34 10.51 11.13
C ARG A 125 -3.93 11.06 10.93
N PHE A 126 -3.65 11.56 9.73
CA PHE A 126 -2.31 12.06 9.37
C PHE A 126 -1.81 13.23 10.23
N ASN A 127 -2.71 14.01 10.84
CA ASN A 127 -2.37 15.12 11.74
C ASN A 127 -2.15 14.71 13.23
N ILE A 128 -2.31 13.42 13.55
CA ILE A 128 -2.47 12.99 14.95
C ILE A 128 -1.25 13.26 15.84
N ILE A 129 -0.04 13.22 15.28
CA ILE A 129 1.19 13.49 16.04
C ILE A 129 1.21 14.93 16.55
N PHE A 130 0.75 15.87 15.73
CA PHE A 130 0.68 17.30 16.03
C PHE A 130 -0.41 17.61 17.05
N GLU A 131 -1.61 17.04 16.85
CA GLU A 131 -2.71 17.20 17.81
C GLU A 131 -2.33 16.64 19.19
N ASN A 132 -1.68 15.47 19.22
CA ASN A 132 -1.23 14.88 20.46
C ASN A 132 -0.04 15.62 21.07
N ALA A 133 0.83 16.26 20.29
CA ALA A 133 1.88 17.12 20.85
C ALA A 133 1.26 18.24 21.69
N GLY A 134 0.27 18.97 21.16
CA GLY A 134 -0.45 19.99 21.92
C GLY A 134 -1.16 19.43 23.16
N ALA A 135 -1.82 18.27 23.04
CA ALA A 135 -2.47 17.63 24.18
C ALA A 135 -1.46 17.17 25.26
N VAL A 136 -0.26 16.73 24.88
CA VAL A 136 0.82 16.38 25.81
C VAL A 136 1.31 17.62 26.55
N ILE A 137 1.51 18.74 25.85
CA ILE A 137 1.87 20.02 26.47
C ILE A 137 0.81 20.43 27.50
N TYR A 138 -0.47 20.42 27.12
CA TYR A 138 -1.59 20.76 28.00
C TYR A 138 -1.67 19.88 29.25
N HIS A 139 -1.45 18.57 29.11
CA HIS A 139 -1.57 17.60 30.20
C HIS A 139 -0.26 17.31 30.93
N ARG A 140 0.89 17.91 30.57
CA ARG A 140 2.21 17.51 31.09
C ARG A 140 2.26 17.41 32.61
N ASN A 141 1.87 18.47 33.30
CA ASN A 141 1.92 18.52 34.77
C ASN A 141 0.95 17.52 35.39
N ASP A 142 -0.22 17.33 34.77
CA ASP A 142 -1.20 16.36 35.24
C ASP A 142 -0.69 14.92 35.10
N ILE A 143 0.00 14.61 33.99
CA ILE A 143 0.61 13.29 33.73
C ILE A 143 1.75 13.01 34.70
N ILE A 144 2.66 13.98 34.89
CA ILE A 144 3.78 13.85 35.83
C ILE A 144 3.23 13.66 37.25
N ASP A 145 2.26 14.47 37.67
CA ASP A 145 1.64 14.37 38.99
C ASP A 145 0.92 13.03 39.18
N PHE A 146 0.20 12.56 38.16
CA PHE A 146 -0.49 11.27 38.17
C PHE A 146 0.49 10.09 38.37
N PHE A 147 1.57 10.03 37.60
CA PHE A 147 2.55 8.96 37.73
C PHE A 147 3.45 9.09 38.96
N SER A 148 3.65 10.31 39.48
CA SER A 148 4.43 10.52 40.70
C SER A 148 3.65 10.17 41.97
N LYS A 149 2.33 10.36 41.98
CA LYS A 149 1.45 10.07 43.12
C LYS A 149 0.89 8.65 43.13
N SER A 150 1.02 7.89 42.05
CA SER A 150 0.51 6.51 41.99
C SER A 150 1.24 5.61 42.98
N SER A 151 0.65 5.42 44.16
CA SER A 151 1.13 4.59 45.26
C SER A 151 0.86 3.09 45.07
N SER A 152 0.29 2.68 43.93
CA SER A 152 -0.09 1.30 43.63
C SER A 152 0.95 0.63 42.73
N SER A 153 1.90 -0.08 43.34
CA SER A 153 2.92 -0.94 42.70
C SER A 153 3.90 -0.21 41.77
N SER A 154 5.17 -0.58 41.79
CA SER A 154 6.23 0.08 41.01
C SER A 154 5.80 0.35 39.56
N LEU A 155 5.92 1.60 39.09
CA LEU A 155 5.59 2.00 37.72
C LEU A 155 6.11 0.95 36.71
N ASN A 156 5.25 0.55 35.78
CA ASN A 156 5.65 -0.37 34.72
C ASN A 156 6.63 0.32 33.75
N MET A 157 7.27 -0.45 32.86
CA MET A 157 8.28 0.08 31.94
C MET A 157 7.74 1.18 31.00
N LEU A 158 6.47 1.09 30.57
CA LEU A 158 5.86 2.11 29.73
C LEU A 158 5.65 3.42 30.52
N GLN A 159 5.14 3.32 31.74
CA GLN A 159 4.93 4.49 32.61
C GLN A 159 6.25 5.15 33.02
N LYS A 160 7.29 4.35 33.32
CA LYS A 160 8.66 4.85 33.58
C LYS A 160 9.25 5.58 32.36
N SER A 161 9.04 5.03 31.16
CA SER A 161 9.45 5.68 29.91
C SER A 161 8.79 7.05 29.76
N VAL A 162 7.47 7.13 29.99
CA VAL A 162 6.71 8.38 29.87
C VAL A 162 7.18 9.41 30.90
N LEU A 163 7.32 9.01 32.17
CA LEU A 163 7.74 9.92 33.22
C LEU A 163 9.16 10.48 32.96
N SER A 164 10.10 9.60 32.56
CA SER A 164 11.47 9.99 32.27
C SER A 164 11.58 10.92 31.07
N ASP A 165 10.82 10.68 30.00
CA ASP A 165 10.83 11.54 28.81
C ASP A 165 10.15 12.90 29.09
N LEU A 166 9.05 12.96 29.86
CA LEU A 166 8.35 14.22 30.17
C LEU A 166 9.08 15.13 31.18
N GLN A 167 9.94 14.54 32.01
CA GLN A 167 10.78 15.27 32.96
C GLN A 167 12.02 15.88 32.29
N ASP A 168 12.43 15.37 31.14
CA ASP A 168 13.54 15.92 30.36
C ASP A 168 13.12 17.26 29.71
N LYS A 169 13.90 18.31 29.99
CA LYS A 169 13.61 19.67 29.53
C LYS A 169 13.74 19.80 28.01
N THR A 170 14.75 19.17 27.42
CA THR A 170 15.02 19.22 25.98
C THR A 170 13.90 18.53 25.22
N ILE A 171 13.52 17.31 25.64
CA ILE A 171 12.40 16.58 25.03
C ILE A 171 11.11 17.39 25.13
N PHE A 172 10.85 18.04 26.28
CA PHE A 172 9.67 18.89 26.43
C PHE A 172 9.67 20.08 25.47
N GLN A 173 10.81 20.76 25.32
CA GLN A 173 10.97 21.88 24.39
C GLN A 173 10.78 21.44 22.94
N GLU A 174 11.30 20.28 22.54
CA GLU A 174 11.08 19.72 21.20
C GLU A 174 9.60 19.37 20.97
N ILE A 175 8.92 18.77 21.95
CA ILE A 175 7.47 18.51 21.86
C ILE A 175 6.71 19.83 21.71
N LEU A 176 7.15 20.90 22.39
CA LEU A 176 6.54 22.21 22.26
C LEU A 176 6.71 22.75 20.84
N SER A 177 7.89 22.64 20.24
CA SER A 177 8.12 23.02 18.83
C SER A 177 7.21 22.24 17.87
N VAL A 178 6.99 20.94 18.11
CA VAL A 178 6.03 20.13 17.33
C VAL A 178 4.59 20.62 17.54
N ALA A 179 4.21 20.96 18.77
CA ALA A 179 2.89 21.48 19.09
C ALA A 179 2.66 22.85 18.42
N THR A 180 3.66 23.74 18.40
CA THR A 180 3.64 25.03 17.69
C THR A 180 3.36 24.85 16.21
N ILE A 181 4.11 23.97 15.53
CA ILE A 181 3.85 23.60 14.13
C ILE A 181 2.42 23.05 13.98
N GLY A 182 1.97 22.25 14.94
CA GLY A 182 0.63 21.70 14.97
C GLY A 182 -0.47 22.76 14.97
N GLN A 183 -0.31 23.80 15.79
CA GLN A 183 -1.29 24.86 15.95
C GLN A 183 -1.29 25.87 14.80
N ILE A 184 -0.12 26.20 14.26
CA ILE A 184 0.05 27.25 13.24
C ILE A 184 -0.05 26.71 11.82
N ILE A 185 0.41 25.47 11.57
CA ILE A 185 0.53 24.92 10.22
C ILE A 185 -0.48 23.80 10.00
N THR A 186 -0.31 22.66 10.68
CA THR A 186 -0.96 21.42 10.22
C THR A 186 -2.43 21.34 10.57
N THR A 187 -2.86 21.88 11.71
CA THR A 187 -4.28 21.92 12.09
C THR A 187 -5.06 22.91 11.22
N PRO A 188 -4.60 24.16 11.01
CA PRO A 188 -5.17 25.05 9.99
C PRO A 188 -5.20 24.43 8.59
N PHE A 189 -4.11 23.77 8.16
CA PHE A 189 -4.05 23.09 6.87
C PHE A 189 -5.10 22.00 6.72
N LEU A 190 -5.28 21.15 7.74
CA LEU A 190 -6.32 20.12 7.72
C LEU A 190 -7.71 20.73 7.56
N ARG A 191 -8.00 21.83 8.27
CA ARG A 191 -9.27 22.57 8.10
C ARG A 191 -9.42 23.17 6.71
N LEU A 192 -8.34 23.68 6.11
CA LEU A 192 -8.35 24.22 4.75
C LEU A 192 -8.75 23.15 3.72
N ILE A 193 -8.12 21.98 3.77
CA ILE A 193 -8.39 20.90 2.83
C ILE A 193 -9.74 20.21 3.08
N ASP A 194 -10.21 20.17 4.34
CA ASP A 194 -11.52 19.61 4.70
C ASP A 194 -12.67 20.62 4.46
N SER A 195 -12.37 21.91 4.26
CA SER A 195 -13.38 22.95 4.09
C SER A 195 -14.20 22.76 2.82
N LYS A 196 -15.52 22.94 2.94
CA LYS A 196 -16.46 22.91 1.81
C LYS A 196 -16.79 24.30 1.26
N THR A 197 -16.38 25.34 1.97
CA THR A 197 -16.68 26.75 1.64
C THR A 197 -15.42 27.53 1.27
N VAL A 198 -14.25 27.07 1.72
CA VAL A 198 -12.94 27.66 1.44
C VAL A 198 -12.14 26.68 0.58
N ALA A 199 -11.43 27.20 -0.41
CA ALA A 199 -10.66 26.42 -1.39
C ALA A 199 -11.49 25.25 -1.93
N THR A 200 -12.61 25.54 -2.57
CA THR A 200 -13.57 24.53 -3.02
C THR A 200 -12.99 23.68 -4.14
N HIS A 201 -12.12 24.25 -4.94
CA HIS A 201 -11.40 23.59 -6.02
C HIS A 201 -9.94 23.29 -5.63
N ILE A 202 -9.34 22.27 -6.26
CA ILE A 202 -7.96 21.85 -5.94
C ILE A 202 -6.92 22.94 -6.24
N LEU A 203 -7.14 23.73 -7.29
CA LEU A 203 -6.27 24.85 -7.68
C LEU A 203 -6.31 26.03 -6.70
N ASP A 204 -7.41 26.20 -5.96
CA ASP A 204 -7.54 27.30 -4.99
C ASP A 204 -6.51 27.16 -3.85
N LEU A 205 -5.95 25.96 -3.67
CA LEU A 205 -4.91 25.69 -2.69
C LEU A 205 -3.51 26.19 -3.12
N ASN A 206 -3.29 26.52 -4.40
CA ASN A 206 -1.97 26.88 -4.90
C ASN A 206 -1.36 28.10 -4.17
N GLN A 207 -2.16 29.15 -3.95
CA GLN A 207 -1.71 30.34 -3.21
C GLN A 207 -1.37 30.00 -1.75
N HIS A 208 -2.16 29.13 -1.13
CA HIS A 208 -1.91 28.65 0.23
C HIS A 208 -0.61 27.83 0.30
N PHE A 209 -0.31 27.03 -0.72
CA PHE A 209 0.94 26.26 -0.80
C PHE A 209 2.16 27.14 -1.00
N LEU A 210 2.03 28.18 -1.83
CA LEU A 210 3.08 29.19 -2.00
C LEU A 210 3.34 29.91 -0.67
N GLN A 211 2.29 30.37 0.02
CA GLN A 211 2.43 31.03 1.32
C GLN A 211 3.10 30.12 2.36
N LEU A 212 2.66 28.85 2.45
CA LEU A 212 3.29 27.84 3.29
C LEU A 212 4.78 27.68 2.96
N GLN A 213 5.13 27.58 1.68
CA GLN A 213 6.52 27.43 1.24
C GLN A 213 7.38 28.64 1.63
N ILE A 214 6.86 29.86 1.42
CA ILE A 214 7.55 31.11 1.76
C ILE A 214 7.80 31.18 3.26
N ASN A 215 6.78 30.95 4.08
CA ASN A 215 6.89 31.02 5.53
C ASN A 215 7.85 29.96 6.08
N LEU A 216 7.79 28.72 5.59
CA LEU A 216 8.74 27.68 6.01
C LEU A 216 10.19 28.06 5.67
N LYS A 217 10.42 28.70 4.53
CA LYS A 217 11.76 29.21 4.16
C LYS A 217 12.19 30.36 5.06
N GLN A 218 11.29 31.24 5.48
CA GLN A 218 11.59 32.27 6.47
C GLN A 218 11.92 31.65 7.83
N TRP A 219 11.06 30.75 8.33
CA TRP A 219 11.21 30.10 9.62
C TRP A 219 12.41 29.15 9.70
N SER A 220 12.93 28.65 8.57
CA SER A 220 14.22 27.95 8.52
C SER A 220 15.44 28.82 8.84
N LYS A 221 15.27 30.15 8.85
CA LYS A 221 16.32 31.11 9.24
C LYS A 221 16.01 31.68 10.61
N ASP A 222 14.76 32.08 10.81
CA ASP A 222 14.27 32.68 12.04
C ASP A 222 12.83 32.24 12.33
N PRO A 223 12.61 31.31 13.27
CA PRO A 223 11.28 30.84 13.64
C PRO A 223 10.60 31.70 14.72
N SER A 224 11.13 32.88 15.07
CA SER A 224 10.56 33.73 16.14
C SER A 224 9.06 34.01 15.96
N ASP A 225 8.64 34.37 14.74
CA ASP A 225 7.23 34.63 14.40
C ASP A 225 6.35 33.37 14.48
N LEU A 226 6.94 32.19 14.26
CA LEU A 226 6.23 30.91 14.41
C LEU A 226 6.03 30.59 15.89
N ILE A 227 7.06 30.82 16.71
CA ILE A 227 7.09 30.50 18.14
C ILE A 227 6.22 31.46 18.95
N SER A 228 6.10 32.73 18.53
CA SER A 228 5.24 33.71 19.20
C SER A 228 3.75 33.33 19.17
N GLY A 229 3.34 32.52 18.19
CA GLY A 229 1.94 32.14 17.99
C GLY A 229 1.07 33.26 17.40
N GLU A 230 1.66 34.40 17.05
CA GLU A 230 0.96 35.54 16.45
C GLU A 230 0.72 35.35 14.95
N THR A 231 1.50 34.49 14.29
CA THR A 231 1.39 34.27 12.86
C THR A 231 0.09 33.55 12.49
N VAL A 232 -0.65 34.13 11.55
CA VAL A 232 -1.81 33.49 10.90
C VAL A 232 -1.42 33.07 9.49
N LEU A 233 -1.09 31.79 9.31
CA LEU A 233 -0.65 31.27 8.02
C LEU A 233 -1.76 31.27 6.95
N PHE A 234 -2.99 30.90 7.36
CA PHE A 234 -4.17 30.84 6.49
C PHE A 234 -5.28 31.70 7.11
N PRO A 235 -5.47 32.96 6.66
CA PRO A 235 -6.46 33.88 7.21
C PRO A 235 -7.90 33.36 7.19
N GLU A 236 -8.24 32.52 6.22
CA GLU A 236 -9.57 31.93 6.02
C GLU A 236 -9.87 30.82 7.03
N VAL A 237 -8.83 30.20 7.61
CA VAL A 237 -8.94 29.12 8.60
C VAL A 237 -7.95 29.32 9.75
N PRO A 238 -8.07 30.45 10.49
CA PRO A 238 -7.08 30.85 11.49
C PRO A 238 -6.93 29.79 12.61
N PRO A 239 -5.80 29.78 13.34
CA PRO A 239 -5.61 28.93 14.51
C PRO A 239 -6.78 29.04 15.50
N CYS A 240 -7.15 27.91 16.12
CA CYS A 240 -8.21 27.90 17.12
C CYS A 240 -7.60 28.30 18.47
N LYS A 241 -8.06 29.42 19.05
CA LYS A 241 -7.59 29.91 20.36
C LYS A 241 -8.34 29.20 21.49
N ASP A 242 -8.05 27.92 21.67
CA ASP A 242 -8.61 27.09 22.73
C ASP A 242 -7.61 26.89 23.89
N ASP A 243 -7.99 26.04 24.85
CA ASP A 243 -7.18 25.75 26.04
C ASP A 243 -5.84 25.07 25.69
N ILE A 244 -5.76 24.37 24.56
CA ILE A 244 -4.52 23.79 24.05
C ILE A 244 -3.64 24.88 23.44
N PHE A 245 -4.20 25.81 22.67
CA PHE A 245 -3.47 26.96 22.14
C PHE A 245 -2.85 27.78 23.28
N ASP A 246 -3.63 28.09 24.31
CA ASP A 246 -3.14 28.81 25.49
C ASP A 246 -2.03 28.03 26.22
N ALA A 247 -2.17 26.70 26.31
CA ALA A 247 -1.11 25.87 26.87
C ALA A 247 0.19 25.94 26.08
N VAL A 248 0.14 25.96 24.74
CA VAL A 248 1.32 26.03 23.88
C VAL A 248 1.99 27.41 23.90
N PHE A 249 1.22 28.50 23.88
CA PHE A 249 1.79 29.84 23.68
C PHE A 249 1.82 30.74 24.92
N LEU A 250 0.95 30.53 25.92
CA LEU A 250 0.79 31.47 27.04
C LEU A 250 1.31 30.92 28.38
N ASN A 251 1.30 29.61 28.59
CA ASN A 251 1.51 29.00 29.90
C ASN A 251 2.97 28.58 30.19
N HIS A 252 3.94 29.15 29.48
CA HIS A 252 5.34 28.69 29.52
C HIS A 252 6.33 29.81 29.83
N VAL A 253 6.84 29.82 31.07
CA VAL A 253 8.07 30.56 31.44
C VAL A 253 9.24 29.64 31.12
N LEU A 254 9.80 29.74 29.91
CA LEU A 254 10.93 28.91 29.52
C LEU A 254 12.25 29.67 29.70
N PRO A 255 13.20 29.15 30.50
CA PRO A 255 14.49 29.81 30.73
C PRO A 255 15.43 29.79 29.51
N ASP A 256 15.05 29.12 28.43
CA ASP A 256 15.96 28.68 27.38
C ASP A 256 15.16 28.51 26.08
N THR A 257 15.09 29.60 25.31
CA THR A 257 14.37 29.67 24.03
C THR A 257 15.16 29.06 22.89
N ASP A 258 16.45 28.75 23.11
CA ASP A 258 17.39 28.37 22.06
C ASP A 258 17.03 27.00 21.49
N VAL A 259 16.73 26.02 22.36
CA VAL A 259 16.30 24.68 21.92
C VAL A 259 15.04 24.73 21.06
N ILE A 260 14.08 25.58 21.42
CA ILE A 260 12.83 25.73 20.67
C ILE A 260 13.12 26.37 19.33
N SER A 261 13.91 27.45 19.32
CA SER A 261 14.29 28.16 18.10
C SER A 261 15.06 27.25 17.14
N GLU A 262 16.10 26.56 17.61
CA GLU A 262 16.92 25.67 16.80
C GLU A 262 16.11 24.48 16.25
N SER A 263 15.34 23.80 17.11
CA SER A 263 14.50 22.67 16.68
C SER A 263 13.40 23.11 15.70
N ALA A 264 12.74 24.24 15.95
CA ALA A 264 11.72 24.79 15.05
C ALA A 264 12.32 25.22 13.69
N SER A 265 13.53 25.79 13.70
CA SER A 265 14.26 26.17 12.48
C SER A 265 14.64 24.96 11.64
N LEU A 266 15.18 23.92 12.28
CA LEU A 266 15.54 22.68 11.57
C LEU A 266 14.30 21.95 11.04
N MET A 267 13.23 21.86 11.83
CA MET A 267 11.96 21.30 11.37
C MET A 267 11.40 22.10 10.19
N SER A 268 11.40 23.43 10.26
CA SER A 268 10.97 24.31 9.16
C SER A 268 11.78 24.06 7.88
N THR A 269 13.08 23.80 8.00
CA THR A 269 13.95 23.42 6.87
C THR A 269 13.50 22.11 6.22
N HIS A 270 13.30 21.06 7.01
CA HIS A 270 12.85 19.75 6.52
C HIS A 270 11.44 19.81 5.91
N LEU A 271 10.55 20.59 6.51
CA LEU A 271 9.21 20.84 6.00
C LEU A 271 9.26 21.62 4.67
N TYR A 272 10.09 22.66 4.56
CA TYR A 272 10.28 23.42 3.32
C TYR A 272 10.71 22.49 2.16
N LEU A 273 11.71 21.64 2.39
CA LEU A 273 12.17 20.67 1.38
C LEU A 273 11.05 19.69 0.99
N THR A 274 10.27 19.23 1.97
CA THR A 274 9.18 18.29 1.75
C THR A 274 8.02 18.90 0.97
N VAL A 275 7.58 20.10 1.36
CA VAL A 275 6.53 20.86 0.67
C VAL A 275 6.96 21.18 -0.76
N SER A 276 8.18 21.69 -0.95
CA SER A 276 8.71 22.02 -2.27
C SER A 276 8.77 20.81 -3.20
N ARG A 277 9.15 19.64 -2.68
CA ARG A 277 9.22 18.41 -3.46
C ARG A 277 7.85 17.83 -3.80
N LEU A 278 6.94 17.76 -2.82
CA LEU A 278 5.65 17.09 -2.98
C LEU A 278 4.63 17.94 -3.73
N LEU A 279 4.70 19.26 -3.58
CA LEU A 279 3.79 20.21 -4.22
C LEU A 279 4.39 20.86 -5.47
N LYS A 280 5.51 20.34 -5.99
CA LYS A 280 6.23 20.92 -7.14
C LYS A 280 5.31 21.26 -8.33
N ASN A 281 4.27 20.45 -8.57
CA ASN A 281 3.35 20.62 -9.68
C ASN A 281 2.34 21.76 -9.43
N GLN A 282 2.02 22.07 -8.18
CA GLN A 282 1.03 23.08 -7.78
C GLN A 282 1.66 24.39 -7.28
N LEU A 283 2.98 24.40 -7.13
CA LEU A 283 3.76 25.63 -6.94
C LEU A 283 3.89 26.38 -8.28
N PRO A 284 4.23 27.69 -8.28
CA PRO A 284 4.24 28.52 -9.49
C PRO A 284 5.06 27.98 -10.67
N GLU A 285 6.13 27.23 -10.41
CA GLU A 285 6.99 26.61 -11.43
C GLU A 285 6.43 25.29 -12.00
N GLY A 286 5.32 24.79 -11.44
CA GLY A 286 4.71 23.51 -11.77
C GLY A 286 3.64 23.58 -12.86
N CYS A 287 3.31 22.41 -13.43
CA CYS A 287 2.30 22.28 -14.50
C CYS A 287 0.87 22.68 -14.10
N HIS A 288 0.59 22.79 -12.80
CA HIS A 288 -0.69 23.21 -12.23
C HIS A 288 -0.52 24.47 -11.36
N GLY A 289 0.61 25.19 -11.45
CA GLY A 289 0.90 26.36 -10.61
C GLY A 289 0.07 27.59 -10.97
N THR A 290 -0.24 27.75 -12.25
CA THR A 290 -1.09 28.83 -12.77
C THR A 290 -2.54 28.39 -12.90
N ASP A 291 -3.46 29.27 -12.53
CA ASP A 291 -4.89 29.05 -12.73
C ASP A 291 -5.20 29.11 -14.23
N ASN A 292 -5.41 27.95 -14.83
CA ASN A 292 -5.79 27.81 -16.23
C ASN A 292 -7.23 27.28 -16.27
N GLU A 293 -8.10 27.98 -16.98
CA GLU A 293 -9.53 27.67 -17.10
C GLU A 293 -9.75 26.23 -17.62
N THR A 294 -8.93 25.77 -18.57
CA THR A 294 -8.99 24.40 -19.09
C THR A 294 -8.68 23.36 -18.00
N ILE A 295 -7.60 23.56 -17.24
CA ILE A 295 -7.23 22.63 -16.15
C ILE A 295 -8.28 22.66 -15.05
N ARG A 296 -8.87 23.82 -14.77
CA ARG A 296 -9.95 23.97 -13.79
C ARG A 296 -11.21 23.21 -14.19
N GLU A 297 -11.57 23.22 -15.48
CA GLU A 297 -12.67 22.40 -15.99
C GLU A 297 -12.34 20.90 -15.90
N GLU A 298 -11.14 20.49 -16.32
CA GLU A 298 -10.69 19.09 -16.30
C GLU A 298 -10.56 18.52 -14.87
N SER A 299 -10.27 19.37 -13.89
CA SER A 299 -10.08 18.97 -12.48
C SER A 299 -11.27 19.25 -11.56
N LEU A 300 -12.42 19.63 -12.11
CA LEU A 300 -13.63 19.97 -11.36
C LEU A 300 -14.06 18.89 -10.35
N THR A 301 -13.86 17.61 -10.69
CA THR A 301 -14.26 16.46 -9.87
C THR A 301 -13.14 15.92 -8.98
N VAL A 302 -11.94 16.49 -9.05
CA VAL A 302 -10.78 16.00 -8.31
C VAL A 302 -10.92 16.35 -6.84
N PRO A 303 -10.96 15.37 -5.93
CA PRO A 303 -11.07 15.65 -4.52
C PRO A 303 -9.72 16.15 -3.97
N LYS A 304 -9.77 17.10 -3.03
CA LYS A 304 -8.58 17.58 -2.30
C LYS A 304 -7.88 16.47 -1.50
N HIS A 305 -8.61 15.44 -1.07
CA HIS A 305 -8.07 14.32 -0.31
C HIS A 305 -8.89 13.04 -0.53
N ASN A 306 -8.33 11.89 -0.15
CA ASN A 306 -8.95 10.57 -0.33
C ASN A 306 -9.69 10.02 0.91
N ARG A 307 -9.90 10.80 1.98
CA ARG A 307 -10.51 10.35 3.25
C ARG A 307 -11.83 9.59 3.08
N THR A 308 -12.71 10.05 2.20
CA THR A 308 -13.98 9.37 1.90
C THR A 308 -13.75 7.96 1.37
N SER A 309 -12.81 7.79 0.44
CA SER A 309 -12.48 6.48 -0.11
C SER A 309 -11.86 5.56 0.95
N GLU A 310 -10.96 6.06 1.79
CA GLU A 310 -10.36 5.29 2.88
C GLU A 310 -11.40 4.85 3.92
N LYS A 311 -12.31 5.75 4.28
CA LYS A 311 -13.43 5.44 5.16
C LYS A 311 -14.31 4.34 4.56
N ASN A 312 -14.66 4.44 3.27
CA ASN A 312 -15.46 3.43 2.59
C ASN A 312 -14.81 2.04 2.62
N PHE A 313 -13.48 1.97 2.44
CA PHE A 313 -12.77 0.70 2.55
C PHE A 313 -12.72 0.17 3.99
N ALA A 314 -12.56 1.04 4.98
CA ALA A 314 -12.60 0.65 6.38
C ALA A 314 -13.99 0.11 6.77
N ASP A 315 -15.06 0.82 6.41
CA ASP A 315 -16.44 0.43 6.65
C ASP A 315 -16.77 -0.86 5.88
N PHE A 316 -16.35 -1.00 4.63
CA PHE A 316 -16.47 -2.24 3.85
C PHE A 316 -15.85 -3.43 4.59
N LYS A 317 -14.60 -3.28 5.05
CA LYS A 317 -13.87 -4.34 5.76
C LYS A 317 -14.58 -4.71 7.07
N GLN A 318 -15.07 -3.72 7.81
CA GLN A 318 -15.79 -3.92 9.06
C GLN A 318 -17.12 -4.65 8.84
N ILE A 319 -17.93 -4.20 7.87
CA ILE A 319 -19.19 -4.86 7.52
C ILE A 319 -18.92 -6.29 7.05
N ARG A 320 -17.89 -6.52 6.24
CA ARG A 320 -17.51 -7.87 5.80
C ARG A 320 -17.09 -8.78 6.95
N HIS A 321 -16.45 -8.22 7.98
CA HIS A 321 -16.08 -8.97 9.18
C HIS A 321 -17.30 -9.38 10.01
N PHE A 322 -18.25 -8.46 10.23
CA PHE A 322 -19.47 -8.77 10.99
C PHE A 322 -20.52 -9.57 10.19
N LYS A 323 -20.54 -9.42 8.87
CA LYS A 323 -21.48 -10.06 7.95
C LYS A 323 -20.72 -10.80 6.83
N PRO A 324 -20.03 -11.91 7.14
CA PRO A 324 -19.18 -12.62 6.16
C PRO A 324 -19.98 -13.16 4.96
N ASN A 325 -21.26 -13.47 5.17
CA ASN A 325 -22.18 -13.98 4.15
C ASN A 325 -22.90 -12.87 3.36
N ALA A 326 -22.72 -11.59 3.71
CA ALA A 326 -23.29 -10.51 2.93
C ALA A 326 -22.69 -10.47 1.52
N SER A 327 -23.53 -10.26 0.52
CA SER A 327 -23.06 -10.05 -0.85
C SER A 327 -22.34 -8.70 -0.96
N ILE A 328 -21.47 -8.55 -1.97
CA ILE A 328 -20.73 -7.29 -2.17
C ILE A 328 -21.71 -6.15 -2.45
N GLU A 329 -22.77 -6.43 -3.21
CA GLU A 329 -23.83 -5.48 -3.56
C GLU A 329 -24.58 -4.97 -2.33
N HIS A 330 -24.84 -5.85 -1.35
CA HIS A 330 -25.47 -5.44 -0.08
C HIS A 330 -24.56 -4.49 0.70
N ILE A 331 -23.25 -4.79 0.75
CA ILE A 331 -22.28 -3.94 1.45
C ILE A 331 -22.16 -2.60 0.73
N GLU A 332 -22.03 -2.60 -0.60
CA GLU A 332 -21.98 -1.40 -1.44
C GLU A 332 -23.23 -0.53 -1.26
N ALA A 333 -24.43 -1.12 -1.33
CA ALA A 333 -25.69 -0.41 -1.11
C ALA A 333 -25.74 0.21 0.31
N THR A 334 -25.25 -0.51 1.33
CA THR A 334 -25.17 0.01 2.70
C THR A 334 -24.22 1.21 2.79
N LEU A 335 -23.04 1.13 2.16
CA LEU A 335 -22.07 2.22 2.13
C LEU A 335 -22.63 3.45 1.40
N MET A 336 -23.27 3.25 0.25
CA MET A 336 -23.92 4.34 -0.49
C MET A 336 -25.04 4.98 0.33
N TRP A 337 -25.86 4.18 0.99
CA TRP A 337 -26.96 4.65 1.83
C TRP A 337 -26.46 5.57 2.97
N VAL A 338 -25.37 5.17 3.63
CA VAL A 338 -24.75 5.96 4.70
C VAL A 338 -24.06 7.21 4.15
N ASN A 339 -23.27 7.09 3.08
CA ASN A 339 -22.51 8.21 2.52
C ASN A 339 -23.38 9.29 1.92
N ASN A 340 -24.49 8.90 1.28
CA ASN A 340 -25.44 9.82 0.69
C ASN A 340 -26.39 10.43 1.73
N LYS A 341 -26.25 10.07 3.02
CA LYS A 341 -27.16 10.51 4.09
C LYS A 341 -28.62 10.25 3.71
N THR A 342 -28.89 9.08 3.15
CA THR A 342 -30.20 8.80 2.55
C THR A 342 -31.31 8.80 3.60
N VAL A 343 -31.02 8.42 4.84
CA VAL A 343 -31.99 8.51 5.95
C VAL A 343 -32.32 9.96 6.24
N GLU A 344 -31.31 10.80 6.45
CA GLU A 344 -31.51 12.22 6.77
C GLU A 344 -32.23 12.94 5.63
N TRP A 345 -31.89 12.62 4.37
CA TRP A 345 -32.60 13.15 3.20
C TRP A 345 -34.06 12.71 3.14
N LEU A 346 -34.36 11.44 3.46
CA LEU A 346 -35.74 10.96 3.53
C LEU A 346 -36.53 11.58 4.70
N ASP A 347 -35.87 11.86 5.82
CA ASP A 347 -36.50 12.46 7.00
C ASP A 347 -36.84 13.94 6.82
N LEU A 348 -36.15 14.62 5.89
CA LEU A 348 -36.47 15.99 5.48
C LEU A 348 -37.63 16.07 4.47
N MET A 349 -38.14 14.95 3.98
CA MET A 349 -39.26 14.93 3.03
C MET A 349 -40.61 14.93 3.72
N ASP A 350 -41.62 15.44 3.01
CA ASP A 350 -43.02 15.23 3.39
C ASP A 350 -43.34 13.73 3.49
N PRO A 351 -44.09 13.29 4.52
CA PRO A 351 -44.39 11.88 4.76
C PRO A 351 -45.03 11.16 3.56
N GLU A 352 -45.90 11.85 2.82
CA GLU A 352 -46.54 11.29 1.63
C GLU A 352 -45.54 11.04 0.49
N ILE A 353 -44.63 11.99 0.26
CA ILE A 353 -43.58 11.87 -0.77
C ILE A 353 -42.59 10.77 -0.37
N LYS A 354 -42.18 10.72 0.90
CA LYS A 354 -41.32 9.66 1.45
C LYS A 354 -41.93 8.27 1.22
N ASN A 355 -43.19 8.09 1.59
CA ASN A 355 -43.90 6.82 1.41
C ASN A 355 -44.04 6.44 -0.07
N ALA A 356 -44.33 7.40 -0.96
CA ALA A 356 -44.40 7.16 -2.39
C ALA A 356 -43.05 6.70 -2.97
N LYS A 357 -41.93 7.31 -2.55
CA LYS A 357 -40.58 6.94 -2.99
C LYS A 357 -40.18 5.54 -2.50
N ILE A 358 -40.44 5.22 -1.23
CA ILE A 358 -40.17 3.88 -0.66
C ILE A 358 -41.01 2.83 -1.38
N THR A 359 -42.30 3.09 -1.58
CA THR A 359 -43.20 2.17 -2.29
C THR A 359 -42.73 1.94 -3.73
N LEU A 360 -42.29 2.99 -4.43
CA LEU A 360 -41.72 2.87 -5.77
C LEU A 360 -40.44 2.02 -5.78
N ALA A 361 -39.54 2.22 -4.80
CA ALA A 361 -38.33 1.43 -4.67
C ALA A 361 -38.64 -0.06 -4.42
N MET A 362 -39.58 -0.35 -3.52
CA MET A 362 -40.06 -1.71 -3.25
C MET A 362 -40.67 -2.36 -4.50
N LYS A 363 -41.46 -1.60 -5.28
CA LYS A 363 -42.07 -2.09 -6.52
C LYS A 363 -41.04 -2.43 -7.59
N ARG A 364 -39.91 -1.70 -7.64
CA ARG A 364 -38.82 -1.92 -8.60
C ARG A 364 -37.83 -3.00 -8.16
N ALA A 365 -37.74 -3.32 -6.87
CA ALA A 365 -36.77 -4.28 -6.36
C ALA A 365 -36.81 -5.66 -7.05
N PRO A 366 -37.99 -6.27 -7.34
CA PRO A 366 -38.05 -7.55 -8.06
C PRO A 366 -37.44 -7.50 -9.46
N GLU A 367 -37.58 -6.38 -10.18
CA GLU A 367 -37.02 -6.19 -11.52
C GLU A 367 -35.48 -6.21 -11.47
N PHE A 368 -34.88 -5.51 -10.50
CA PHE A 368 -33.44 -5.50 -10.31
C PHE A 368 -32.90 -6.88 -9.91
N ILE A 369 -33.60 -7.58 -9.02
CA ILE A 369 -33.24 -8.95 -8.60
C ILE A 369 -33.27 -9.90 -9.81
N SER A 370 -34.30 -9.80 -10.66
CA SER A 370 -34.43 -10.61 -11.87
C SER A 370 -33.27 -10.36 -12.85
N LYS A 371 -32.98 -9.09 -13.17
CA LYS A 371 -31.84 -8.70 -14.04
C LYS A 371 -30.50 -9.20 -13.50
N TRP A 372 -30.31 -9.18 -12.18
CA TRP A 372 -29.09 -9.70 -11.55
C TRP A 372 -28.98 -11.22 -11.66
N HIS A 373 -30.07 -11.96 -11.42
CA HIS A 373 -30.09 -13.41 -11.60
C HIS A 373 -29.80 -13.81 -13.05
N GLU A 374 -30.40 -13.12 -14.01
CA GLU A 374 -30.14 -13.33 -15.43
C GLU A 374 -28.65 -13.12 -15.75
N ARG A 375 -28.07 -12.00 -15.28
CA ARG A 375 -26.64 -11.73 -15.45
C ARG A 375 -25.75 -12.81 -14.84
N LYS A 376 -26.11 -13.34 -13.68
CA LYS A 376 -25.37 -14.41 -13.00
C LYS A 376 -25.41 -15.72 -13.81
N ILE A 377 -26.55 -16.04 -14.43
CA ILE A 377 -26.70 -17.20 -15.32
C ILE A 377 -25.83 -17.01 -16.57
N GLN A 378 -25.89 -15.84 -17.21
CA GLN A 378 -25.05 -15.51 -18.38
C GLN A 378 -23.56 -15.64 -18.04
N LEU A 379 -23.11 -15.10 -16.90
CA LEU A 379 -21.72 -15.22 -16.46
C LEU A 379 -21.29 -16.67 -16.23
N LYS A 380 -22.19 -17.52 -15.71
CA LYS A 380 -21.92 -18.96 -15.54
C LYS A 380 -21.81 -19.67 -16.88
N GLN A 381 -22.69 -19.35 -17.84
CA GLN A 381 -22.63 -19.89 -19.20
C GLN A 381 -21.34 -19.48 -19.90
N ASN A 382 -20.99 -18.19 -19.89
CA ASN A 382 -19.74 -17.68 -20.47
C ASN A 382 -18.48 -18.34 -19.86
N ARG A 383 -18.49 -18.62 -18.54
CA ARG A 383 -17.39 -19.34 -17.89
C ARG A 383 -17.31 -20.80 -18.34
N LEU A 384 -18.46 -21.46 -18.53
CA LEU A 384 -18.53 -22.84 -19.00
C LEU A 384 -18.05 -22.94 -20.46
N GLU A 385 -18.44 -22.01 -21.31
CA GLU A 385 -17.98 -21.92 -22.71
C GLU A 385 -16.47 -21.73 -22.77
N LYS A 386 -15.92 -20.77 -22.04
CA LYS A 386 -14.46 -20.57 -21.94
C LYS A 386 -13.72 -21.80 -21.41
N LEU A 387 -14.36 -22.60 -20.56
CA LEU A 387 -13.76 -23.84 -20.05
C LEU A 387 -13.78 -24.92 -21.14
N LYS A 388 -14.88 -25.09 -21.87
CA LYS A 388 -14.97 -25.98 -23.04
C LYS A 388 -13.98 -25.58 -24.13
N GLU A 389 -13.83 -24.30 -24.43
CA GLU A 389 -12.83 -23.79 -25.39
C GLU A 389 -11.40 -24.16 -24.96
N LYS A 390 -11.10 -24.07 -23.65
CA LYS A 390 -9.80 -24.50 -23.12
C LYS A 390 -9.60 -26.00 -23.23
N GLU A 391 -10.64 -26.80 -22.99
CA GLU A 391 -10.59 -28.26 -23.13
C GLU A 391 -10.40 -28.69 -24.59
N THR A 392 -11.12 -28.07 -25.53
CA THR A 392 -10.96 -28.35 -26.97
C THR A 392 -9.60 -27.91 -27.47
N GLU A 393 -9.11 -26.74 -27.06
CA GLU A 393 -7.77 -26.27 -27.43
C GLU A 393 -6.67 -27.15 -26.82
N LYS A 394 -6.86 -27.64 -25.59
CA LYS A 394 -5.96 -28.62 -24.98
C LYS A 394 -5.97 -29.93 -25.75
N ALA A 395 -7.14 -30.49 -26.05
CA ALA A 395 -7.28 -31.72 -26.83
C ALA A 395 -6.65 -31.59 -28.22
N ARG A 396 -6.80 -30.43 -28.87
CA ARG A 396 -6.16 -30.11 -30.16
C ARG A 396 -4.64 -30.08 -30.04
N LYS A 397 -4.10 -29.44 -28.99
CA LYS A 397 -2.65 -29.41 -28.72
C LYS A 397 -2.12 -30.81 -28.40
N ASP A 398 -2.84 -31.61 -27.63
CA ASP A 398 -2.46 -32.97 -27.28
C ASP A 398 -2.47 -33.87 -28.52
N ALA A 399 -3.51 -33.82 -29.35
CA ALA A 399 -3.59 -34.53 -30.63
C ALA A 399 -2.46 -34.12 -31.60
N GLN A 400 -2.17 -32.81 -31.69
CA GLN A 400 -1.05 -32.32 -32.50
C GLN A 400 0.30 -32.80 -31.95
N SER A 401 0.46 -32.87 -30.63
CA SER A 401 1.66 -33.40 -29.99
C SER A 401 1.87 -34.88 -30.31
N ILE A 402 0.81 -35.70 -30.22
CA ILE A 402 0.84 -37.11 -30.60
C ILE A 402 1.21 -37.26 -32.08
N LYS A 403 0.59 -36.49 -32.97
CA LYS A 403 0.90 -36.49 -34.40
C LYS A 403 2.37 -36.14 -34.66
N ASN A 404 2.89 -35.10 -34.00
CA ASN A 404 4.29 -34.69 -34.14
C ASN A 404 5.26 -35.77 -33.66
N LYS A 405 4.94 -36.46 -32.55
CA LYS A 405 5.73 -37.60 -32.04
C LYS A 405 5.77 -38.75 -33.04
N GLN A 406 4.61 -39.12 -33.60
CA GLN A 406 4.52 -40.19 -34.59
C GLN A 406 5.32 -39.84 -35.85
N THR A 407 5.15 -38.63 -36.39
CA THR A 407 5.91 -38.17 -37.57
C THR A 407 7.42 -38.18 -37.32
N ALA A 408 7.88 -37.82 -36.11
CA ALA A 408 9.31 -37.85 -35.77
C ALA A 408 9.86 -39.28 -35.73
N LEU A 409 9.09 -40.24 -35.20
CA LEU A 409 9.43 -41.67 -35.20
C LEU A 409 9.45 -42.25 -36.62
N ASP A 410 8.40 -41.99 -37.40
CA ASP A 410 8.27 -42.46 -38.78
C ASP A 410 9.42 -41.93 -39.65
N THR A 411 9.85 -40.68 -39.42
CA THR A 411 10.98 -40.09 -40.16
C THR A 411 12.31 -40.80 -39.86
N LEU A 412 12.56 -41.18 -38.60
CA LEU A 412 13.74 -41.98 -38.26
C LEU A 412 13.68 -43.37 -38.92
N GLN A 413 12.51 -43.99 -38.91
CA GLN A 413 12.30 -45.31 -39.52
C GLN A 413 12.49 -45.28 -41.04
N MET A 414 11.93 -44.29 -41.75
CA MET A 414 12.09 -44.13 -43.20
C MET A 414 13.54 -43.92 -43.62
N LEU A 415 14.33 -43.22 -42.80
CA LEU A 415 15.76 -43.01 -43.05
C LEU A 415 16.63 -44.18 -42.55
N ASN A 416 16.01 -45.23 -42.01
CA ASN A 416 16.69 -46.38 -41.40
C ASN A 416 17.70 -45.98 -40.32
N LEU A 417 17.34 -44.97 -39.52
CA LEU A 417 18.17 -44.41 -38.46
C LEU A 417 17.70 -44.90 -37.08
N GLN A 418 18.66 -45.18 -36.20
CA GLN A 418 18.41 -45.41 -34.78
C GLN A 418 18.58 -44.09 -34.01
N PRO A 419 17.86 -43.88 -32.89
CA PRO A 419 18.07 -42.70 -32.05
C PRO A 419 19.50 -42.63 -31.52
N CYS A 420 20.22 -41.55 -31.82
CA CYS A 420 21.57 -41.34 -31.29
C CYS A 420 21.48 -40.96 -29.81
N ASN A 421 22.23 -41.63 -28.94
CA ASN A 421 22.28 -41.37 -27.50
C ASN A 421 23.59 -40.72 -27.05
N THR A 422 24.67 -40.94 -27.80
CA THR A 422 26.00 -40.40 -27.52
C THR A 422 26.55 -39.59 -28.70
N VAL A 423 27.57 -38.76 -28.46
CA VAL A 423 28.28 -38.03 -29.52
C VAL A 423 28.98 -38.99 -30.51
N GLN A 424 29.37 -40.17 -30.03
CA GLN A 424 29.96 -41.22 -30.86
C GLN A 424 28.92 -41.79 -31.83
N ASP A 425 27.68 -42.04 -31.38
CA ASP A 425 26.58 -42.49 -32.24
C ASP A 425 26.29 -41.50 -33.37
N VAL A 426 26.41 -40.19 -33.10
CA VAL A 426 26.24 -39.14 -34.12
C VAL A 426 27.34 -39.22 -35.17
N THR A 427 28.57 -39.48 -34.75
CA THR A 427 29.74 -39.56 -35.64
C THR A 427 29.64 -40.80 -36.54
N GLU A 428 29.26 -41.94 -35.96
CA GLU A 428 29.02 -43.20 -36.69
C GLU A 428 27.84 -43.09 -37.66
N MET A 429 26.76 -42.40 -37.26
CA MET A 429 25.63 -42.12 -38.14
C MET A 429 26.06 -41.28 -39.35
N LEU A 430 26.82 -40.21 -39.13
CA LEU A 430 27.25 -39.29 -40.19
C LEU A 430 28.28 -39.92 -41.15
N GLN A 431 29.08 -40.88 -40.70
CA GLN A 431 30.00 -41.66 -41.55
C GLN A 431 29.26 -42.60 -42.51
N LYS A 432 28.05 -43.04 -42.15
CA LYS A 432 27.19 -43.89 -43.01
C LYS A 432 26.47 -43.11 -44.11
N CYS A 433 26.36 -41.78 -43.97
CA CYS A 433 25.75 -40.90 -44.98
C CYS A 433 26.75 -40.59 -46.11
N ARG A 434 26.33 -40.75 -47.36
CA ARG A 434 27.18 -40.57 -48.55
C ARG A 434 27.14 -39.14 -49.09
N THR A 435 26.07 -38.39 -48.83
CA THR A 435 25.91 -37.02 -49.31
C THR A 435 25.67 -36.01 -48.17
N GLU A 436 26.03 -34.75 -48.37
CA GLU A 436 25.76 -33.69 -47.39
C GLU A 436 24.25 -33.49 -47.15
N LYS A 437 23.42 -33.72 -48.16
CA LYS A 437 21.96 -33.69 -48.01
C LYS A 437 21.44 -34.79 -47.09
N GLU A 438 22.02 -35.99 -47.17
CA GLU A 438 21.69 -37.09 -46.26
C GLU A 438 22.11 -36.79 -44.83
N LYS A 439 23.30 -36.21 -44.63
CA LYS A 439 23.77 -35.77 -43.30
C LYS A 439 22.85 -34.73 -42.67
N GLU A 440 22.44 -33.72 -43.45
CA GLU A 440 21.48 -32.71 -42.97
C GLU A 440 20.13 -33.31 -42.62
N ALA A 441 19.61 -34.23 -43.45
CA ALA A 441 18.32 -34.88 -43.22
C ALA A 441 18.35 -35.75 -41.96
N ALA A 442 19.43 -36.52 -41.76
CA ALA A 442 19.65 -37.34 -40.58
C ALA A 442 19.72 -36.49 -39.29
N LEU A 443 20.49 -35.40 -39.31
CA LEU A 443 20.60 -34.48 -38.16
C LEU A 443 19.26 -33.79 -37.85
N LYS A 444 18.52 -33.34 -38.86
CA LYS A 444 17.19 -32.75 -38.67
C LYS A 444 16.20 -33.76 -38.07
N ALA A 445 16.24 -35.02 -38.52
CA ALA A 445 15.39 -36.08 -37.99
C ALA A 445 15.70 -36.36 -36.50
N GLN A 446 16.98 -36.46 -36.14
CA GLN A 446 17.41 -36.65 -34.75
C GLN A 446 17.04 -35.46 -33.85
N ILE A 447 17.31 -34.21 -34.28
CA ILE A 447 16.92 -33.01 -33.51
C ILE A 447 15.39 -32.95 -33.32
N THR A 448 14.62 -33.32 -34.35
CA THR A 448 13.14 -33.36 -34.29
C THR A 448 12.64 -34.43 -33.32
N PHE A 449 13.27 -35.61 -33.32
CA PHE A 449 12.99 -36.67 -32.36
C PHE A 449 13.23 -36.22 -30.92
N TYR A 450 14.35 -35.55 -30.65
CA TYR A 450 14.64 -35.01 -29.32
C TYR A 450 13.72 -33.87 -28.89
N LYS A 451 13.25 -33.06 -29.86
CA LYS A 451 12.30 -31.97 -29.62
C LYS A 451 10.93 -32.47 -29.19
N PHE A 452 10.40 -33.49 -29.88
CA PHE A 452 9.00 -33.90 -29.72
C PHE A 452 8.82 -35.19 -28.91
N VAL A 453 9.77 -36.12 -28.95
CA VAL A 453 9.64 -37.44 -28.31
C VAL A 453 10.33 -37.49 -26.95
N ILE A 454 11.61 -37.13 -26.87
CA ILE A 454 12.39 -37.22 -25.61
C ILE A 454 12.05 -36.07 -24.64
N ILE A 455 11.79 -34.86 -25.16
CA ILE A 455 11.40 -33.66 -24.40
C ILE A 455 12.32 -33.41 -23.19
N LEU A 456 13.44 -32.73 -23.42
CA LEU A 456 14.40 -32.41 -22.37
C LEU A 456 14.03 -31.07 -21.69
N PRO A 457 13.92 -31.03 -20.34
CA PRO A 457 13.63 -29.79 -19.61
C PRO A 457 14.81 -28.81 -19.68
N ASN A 458 14.52 -27.50 -19.66
CA ASN A 458 15.52 -26.42 -19.57
C ASN A 458 16.57 -26.38 -20.70
N ILE A 459 16.21 -26.82 -21.91
CA ILE A 459 17.03 -26.62 -23.12
C ILE A 459 16.65 -25.33 -23.83
N GLU A 460 17.65 -24.58 -24.30
CA GLU A 460 17.43 -23.41 -25.14
C GLU A 460 16.67 -23.78 -26.42
N HIS A 461 15.48 -23.21 -26.60
CA HIS A 461 14.60 -23.52 -27.73
C HIS A 461 15.25 -23.26 -29.11
N LYS A 462 16.26 -22.38 -29.16
CA LYS A 462 17.04 -22.04 -30.36
C LYS A 462 17.84 -23.23 -30.91
N LEU A 463 18.19 -24.21 -30.07
CA LEU A 463 18.93 -25.41 -30.48
C LEU A 463 18.10 -26.36 -31.36
N PHE A 464 16.78 -26.20 -31.36
CA PHE A 464 15.86 -26.99 -32.20
C PHE A 464 15.46 -26.29 -33.51
N PHE A 465 16.14 -25.21 -33.89
CA PHE A 465 15.90 -24.49 -35.14
C PHE A 465 16.77 -25.03 -36.27
N PHE A 466 16.26 -24.92 -37.51
CA PHE A 466 16.95 -25.34 -38.73
C PHE A 466 17.41 -24.15 -39.59
N SER A 467 17.18 -22.92 -39.12
CA SER A 467 17.56 -21.68 -39.78
C SER A 467 17.66 -20.53 -38.79
N LYS A 468 18.43 -19.51 -39.16
CA LYS A 468 18.51 -18.21 -38.46
C LYS A 468 18.61 -17.10 -39.51
N ASP A 469 17.87 -16.01 -39.32
CA ASP A 469 17.90 -14.83 -40.21
C ASP A 469 17.74 -15.19 -41.70
N LYS A 470 16.76 -16.07 -42.01
CA LYS A 470 16.47 -16.62 -43.35
C LYS A 470 17.57 -17.48 -43.99
N LYS A 471 18.70 -17.72 -43.31
CA LYS A 471 19.74 -18.67 -43.75
C LYS A 471 19.53 -20.04 -43.10
N LYS A 472 19.54 -21.12 -43.91
CA LYS A 472 19.46 -22.51 -43.43
C LYS A 472 20.78 -22.91 -42.77
N PHE A 473 20.70 -23.69 -41.70
CA PHE A 473 21.90 -24.26 -41.07
C PHE A 473 22.49 -25.38 -41.95
N ASN A 474 23.82 -25.39 -42.06
CA ASN A 474 24.56 -26.47 -42.70
C ASN A 474 24.72 -27.68 -41.75
N SER A 475 25.27 -28.79 -42.25
CA SER A 475 25.48 -30.02 -41.49
C SER A 475 26.32 -29.82 -40.22
N GLU A 476 27.37 -28.99 -40.27
CA GLU A 476 28.22 -28.66 -39.12
C GLU A 476 27.47 -27.91 -38.01
N GLN A 477 26.67 -26.91 -38.36
CA GLN A 477 25.88 -26.13 -37.40
C GLN A 477 24.79 -27.00 -36.75
N LEU A 478 24.15 -27.88 -37.52
CA LEU A 478 23.15 -28.82 -37.01
C LEU A 478 23.80 -29.86 -36.07
N MET A 479 25.00 -30.34 -36.40
CA MET A 479 25.76 -31.25 -35.55
C MET A 479 26.13 -30.58 -34.22
N LEU A 480 26.62 -29.34 -34.24
CA LEU A 480 26.93 -28.58 -33.03
C LEU A 480 25.70 -28.39 -32.12
N ASN A 481 24.55 -28.06 -32.71
CA ASN A 481 23.30 -27.95 -31.97
C ASN A 481 22.87 -29.30 -31.37
N PHE A 482 23.00 -30.39 -32.13
CA PHE A 482 22.61 -31.71 -31.65
C PHE A 482 23.53 -32.25 -30.55
N VAL A 483 24.84 -32.04 -30.65
CA VAL A 483 25.81 -32.38 -29.60
C VAL A 483 25.50 -31.63 -28.30
N LYS A 484 25.13 -30.34 -28.37
CA LYS A 484 24.69 -29.59 -27.19
C LYS A 484 23.43 -30.17 -26.55
N ILE A 485 22.48 -30.65 -27.37
CA ILE A 485 21.27 -31.33 -26.88
C ILE A 485 21.64 -32.64 -26.16
N LEU A 486 22.54 -33.44 -26.73
CA LEU A 486 22.99 -34.70 -26.14
C LEU A 486 23.79 -34.50 -24.85
N ASN A 487 24.72 -33.55 -24.81
CA ASN A 487 25.47 -33.23 -23.59
C ASN A 487 24.52 -32.83 -22.46
N LYS A 488 23.49 -32.03 -22.76
CA LYS A 488 22.51 -31.65 -21.74
C LYS A 488 21.65 -32.82 -21.25
N LYS A 489 21.34 -33.79 -22.11
CA LYS A 489 20.73 -35.07 -21.70
C LYS A 489 21.65 -35.83 -20.75
N THR A 490 22.94 -35.91 -21.06
CA THR A 490 23.93 -36.57 -20.18
C THR A 490 24.02 -35.88 -18.83
N ASP A 491 24.08 -34.54 -18.79
CA ASP A 491 24.09 -33.77 -17.54
C ASP A 491 22.84 -34.04 -16.68
N LEU A 492 21.67 -34.15 -17.31
CA LEU A 492 20.41 -34.45 -16.62
C LEU A 492 20.39 -35.90 -16.09
N LEU A 493 20.92 -36.86 -16.84
CA LEU A 493 21.03 -38.25 -16.41
C LEU A 493 22.02 -38.41 -15.24
N LEU A 494 23.11 -37.64 -15.24
CA LEU A 494 24.07 -37.61 -14.14
C LEU A 494 23.47 -36.96 -12.88
N ALA A 495 22.75 -35.85 -13.02
CA ALA A 495 22.04 -35.22 -11.90
C ALA A 495 20.97 -36.14 -11.28
N CYS A 496 20.26 -36.94 -12.09
CA CYS A 496 19.29 -37.92 -11.58
C CYS A 496 19.93 -39.11 -10.85
N ASN A 497 21.23 -39.38 -11.02
CA ASN A 497 21.93 -40.46 -10.33
C ASN A 497 22.55 -40.03 -8.99
N ASP A 498 22.78 -38.73 -8.79
CA ASP A 498 23.28 -38.18 -7.52
C ASP A 498 22.16 -37.84 -6.52
N ASP A 499 20.90 -37.74 -6.97
CA ASP A 499 19.75 -37.48 -6.11
C ASP A 499 19.12 -38.78 -5.57
N ASN A 500 19.68 -39.28 -4.47
CA ASN A 500 19.00 -40.19 -3.53
C ASN A 500 17.87 -39.46 -2.75
N GLU A 501 17.17 -38.53 -3.42
CA GLU A 501 16.16 -37.61 -2.88
C GLU A 501 14.73 -37.92 -3.39
N LEU A 502 14.54 -39.02 -4.13
CA LEU A 502 13.21 -39.50 -4.55
C LEU A 502 12.35 -40.00 -3.37
N VAL A 503 12.98 -40.48 -2.29
CA VAL A 503 12.29 -40.88 -1.05
C VAL A 503 11.69 -39.66 -0.31
N SER A 504 12.21 -38.46 -0.55
CA SER A 504 11.74 -37.20 0.08
C SER A 504 10.46 -36.68 -0.58
N ASN A 505 10.35 -36.74 -1.90
CA ASN A 505 9.21 -36.19 -2.63
C ASN A 505 7.95 -37.09 -2.58
N GLU A 506 8.10 -38.41 -2.55
CA GLU A 506 6.97 -39.32 -2.33
C GLU A 506 6.43 -39.22 -0.91
N ARG A 507 7.32 -39.14 0.10
CA ARG A 507 6.93 -38.91 1.50
C ARG A 507 6.25 -37.56 1.69
N ARG A 508 6.68 -36.52 0.97
CA ARG A 508 6.05 -35.19 0.98
C ARG A 508 4.67 -35.20 0.30
N LYS A 509 4.50 -35.93 -0.80
CA LYS A 509 3.19 -36.14 -1.44
C LYS A 509 2.23 -36.94 -0.55
N GLN A 510 2.75 -37.94 0.18
CA GLN A 510 1.98 -38.77 1.10
C GLN A 510 1.52 -37.97 2.33
N LEU A 511 2.42 -37.17 2.92
CA LEU A 511 2.08 -36.24 4.02
C LEU A 511 1.06 -35.16 3.60
N LEU A 512 1.13 -34.67 2.36
CA LEU A 512 0.14 -33.73 1.82
C LEU A 512 -1.22 -34.38 1.59
N LYS A 513 -1.24 -35.66 1.18
CA LYS A 513 -2.47 -36.45 1.04
C LYS A 513 -3.11 -36.72 2.40
N GLU A 514 -2.34 -37.16 3.39
CA GLU A 514 -2.81 -37.37 4.77
C GLU A 514 -3.34 -36.07 5.41
N LYS A 515 -2.67 -34.94 5.22
CA LYS A 515 -3.18 -33.62 5.67
C LYS A 515 -4.51 -33.27 5.01
N LYS A 516 -4.65 -33.52 3.70
CA LYS A 516 -5.87 -33.24 2.95
C LYS A 516 -7.03 -34.12 3.41
N ASP A 517 -6.78 -35.40 3.65
CA ASP A 517 -7.80 -36.36 4.08
C ASP A 517 -8.26 -36.08 5.53
N ASN A 518 -7.35 -35.67 6.42
CA ASN A 518 -7.70 -35.21 7.77
C ASN A 518 -8.53 -33.92 7.78
N LEU A 519 -8.23 -32.96 6.89
CA LEU A 519 -9.01 -31.74 6.72
C LEU A 519 -10.43 -32.03 6.22
N LEU A 520 -10.57 -32.95 5.26
CA LEU A 520 -11.88 -33.39 4.76
C LEU A 520 -12.68 -34.15 5.84
N SER A 521 -12.03 -35.01 6.64
CA SER A 521 -12.68 -35.71 7.76
C SER A 521 -13.19 -34.74 8.82
N ASN A 522 -12.39 -33.74 9.20
CA ASN A 522 -12.78 -32.74 10.20
C ASN A 522 -13.89 -31.82 9.70
N GLN A 523 -13.88 -31.43 8.41
CA GLN A 523 -15.00 -30.70 7.82
C GLN A 523 -16.29 -31.53 7.80
N LYS A 524 -16.20 -32.83 7.52
CA LYS A 524 -17.36 -33.71 7.50
C LYS A 524 -17.99 -33.87 8.88
N LYS A 525 -17.16 -34.07 9.92
CA LYS A 525 -17.61 -34.10 11.32
C LYS A 525 -18.24 -32.79 11.78
N SER A 526 -17.70 -31.64 11.34
CA SER A 526 -18.25 -30.32 11.65
C SER A 526 -19.56 -30.02 10.92
N VAL A 527 -19.84 -30.69 9.80
CA VAL A 527 -21.12 -30.57 9.08
C VAL A 527 -22.16 -31.51 9.69
N GLU A 528 -21.76 -32.72 10.10
CA GLU A 528 -22.63 -33.67 10.79
C GLU A 528 -23.07 -33.13 12.17
N SER A 529 -22.18 -32.48 12.93
CA SER A 529 -22.54 -31.86 14.22
C SER A 529 -23.48 -30.66 14.11
N VAL A 530 -23.59 -30.04 12.93
CA VAL A 530 -24.50 -28.90 12.65
C VAL A 530 -25.84 -29.39 12.09
N LEU A 531 -25.92 -30.65 11.68
CA LEU A 531 -27.17 -31.28 11.23
C LEU A 531 -27.87 -32.09 12.34
N GLU A 532 -27.19 -32.32 13.46
CA GLU A 532 -27.72 -32.98 14.67
C GLU A 532 -28.16 -31.98 15.77
N GLU A 533 -27.96 -30.68 15.57
CA GLU A 533 -28.59 -29.55 16.32
C GLU A 533 -29.72 -28.94 15.50
#